data_AF-A0ABD4PN44-F1
#
_entry.id   AF-A0ABD4PN44-F1
#
_cell.length_a   1.000
_cell.length_b   1.000
_cell.length_c   1.000
_cell.angle_alpha   90.00
_cell.angle_beta   90.00
_cell.angle_gamma   90.00
#
_symmetry.space_group_name_H-M   'P 1'
#
loop_
_entity.id
_entity.type
_entity.pdbx_description
1 polymer ?
#
loop_
_entity_poly.entity_id
_entity_poly.type
_entity_poly.pdbx_seq_one_letter_code
_entity_poly.pdbx_strand_id
1 'polypeptide(L)'
;MDKLLMEPLYQQEMLLYSRHKNELTTWKNKEELLKAQKKALLSKLNKELRKGADESETLRQLEALQKNRGEKPVRYKFIFNDATTAAIKDQLCGQWRSVGIMSDEAGIIFDGYTLSELPFINKMWDGSVLSVDRKNEPEQMIENARMTLSLMVQPGLFDRYMERKGSVARDSGFLARCLISKPATTQGKRFINGAVTPGGSLTAFHERLMELARGSIEKSSKDERYCLHFSPEAQKIFIDHYNVLEQDLSPSGPLSQFRGHVSKKTENIARIAALLQYFSQGEGKISADIMTSAVVISSWYTDEYKKLFALPDESELQLQDARELLDWLIEECRGECPPRVRKNYILQCGPGRFRNRKKLNVLLNILASQLRLSVVQEGKTTYVLLSEINNITLDKLNACYSQKLIRWHEQSFGL
;
A
#
# COMPACT_ATOMS: atom_id res chain seq x y z
N MET A 1 12.29 2.22 9.78
CA MET A 1 11.25 2.84 10.63
C MET A 1 10.17 1.80 10.94
N ASP A 2 9.53 1.20 9.93
CA ASP A 2 8.55 0.11 10.14
C ASP A 2 9.09 -1.04 11.01
N LYS A 3 10.27 -1.57 10.67
CA LYS A 3 10.96 -2.59 11.48
C LYS A 3 11.15 -2.22 12.95
N LEU A 4 11.37 -0.94 13.26
CA LEU A 4 11.57 -0.46 14.64
C LEU A 4 10.23 -0.36 15.39
N LEU A 5 9.17 0.10 14.73
CA LEU A 5 7.84 0.20 15.34
C LEU A 5 7.22 -1.18 15.57
N MET A 6 7.44 -2.11 14.63
CA MET A 6 6.83 -3.44 14.62
C MET A 6 7.65 -4.51 15.34
N GLU A 7 8.87 -4.19 15.81
CA GLU A 7 9.78 -5.13 16.45
C GLU A 7 9.13 -5.99 17.54
N PRO A 8 8.40 -5.43 18.53
CA PRO A 8 7.78 -6.25 19.57
C PRO A 8 6.76 -7.26 19.01
N LEU A 9 6.04 -6.88 17.95
CA LEU A 9 5.03 -7.74 17.34
C LEU A 9 5.68 -8.90 16.59
N TYR A 10 6.80 -8.67 15.89
CA TYR A 10 7.58 -9.74 15.26
C TYR A 10 8.13 -10.71 16.30
N GLN A 11 8.67 -10.21 17.41
CA GLN A 11 9.17 -11.05 18.50
C GLN A 11 8.05 -11.89 19.11
N GLN A 12 6.88 -11.30 19.34
CA GLN A 12 5.71 -12.02 19.85
C GLN A 12 5.23 -13.11 18.88
N GLU A 13 5.16 -12.82 17.58
CA GLU A 13 4.76 -13.82 16.58
C GLU A 13 5.72 -15.02 16.54
N MET A 14 7.03 -14.80 16.70
CA MET A 14 8.02 -15.88 16.78
C MET A 14 7.84 -16.77 18.01
N LEU A 15 7.50 -16.18 19.17
CA LEU A 15 7.17 -16.94 20.38
C LEU A 15 5.90 -17.77 20.18
N LEU A 16 4.85 -17.17 19.61
CA LEU A 16 3.58 -17.84 19.32
C LEU A 16 3.75 -18.97 18.31
N TYR A 17 4.56 -18.76 17.28
CA TYR A 17 4.90 -19.79 16.31
C TYR A 17 5.59 -20.99 16.96
N SER A 18 6.57 -20.74 17.83
CA SER A 18 7.30 -21.80 18.53
C SER A 18 6.38 -22.60 19.46
N ARG A 19 5.52 -21.91 20.21
CA ARG A 19 4.48 -22.54 21.05
C ARG A 19 3.54 -23.40 20.21
N HIS A 20 2.95 -22.83 19.16
CA HIS A 20 2.01 -23.52 18.29
C HIS A 20 2.65 -24.74 17.61
N LYS A 21 3.92 -24.67 17.19
CA LYS A 21 4.63 -25.82 16.60
C LYS A 21 4.71 -27.01 17.56
N ASN A 22 5.01 -26.74 18.84
CA ASN A 22 5.09 -27.77 19.88
C ASN A 22 3.70 -28.35 20.17
N GLU A 23 2.70 -27.49 20.38
CA GLU A 23 1.31 -27.91 20.62
C GLU A 23 0.74 -28.72 19.47
N LEU A 24 1.00 -28.30 18.22
CA LEU A 24 0.55 -29.00 17.02
C LEU A 24 1.18 -30.39 16.90
N THR A 25 2.45 -30.54 17.30
CA THR A 25 3.13 -31.84 17.30
C THR A 25 2.47 -32.78 18.30
N THR A 26 2.26 -32.32 19.53
CA THR A 26 1.56 -33.08 20.58
C THR A 26 0.15 -33.47 20.15
N TRP A 27 -0.59 -32.53 19.56
CA TRP A 27 -1.93 -32.78 19.06
C TRP A 27 -1.95 -33.81 17.92
N LYS A 28 -1.04 -33.71 16.94
CA LYS A 28 -0.92 -34.67 15.83
C LYS A 28 -0.65 -36.08 16.35
N ASN A 29 0.26 -36.24 17.30
CA ASN A 29 0.56 -37.54 17.91
C ASN A 29 -0.67 -38.13 18.62
N LYS A 30 -1.42 -37.31 19.37
CA LYS A 30 -2.68 -37.74 20.02
C LYS A 30 -3.73 -38.13 18.96
N GLU A 31 -3.87 -37.35 17.89
CA GLU A 31 -4.83 -37.60 16.82
C GLU A 31 -4.51 -38.88 16.03
N GLU A 32 -3.24 -39.19 15.80
CA GLU A 32 -2.80 -40.45 15.18
C GLU A 32 -3.14 -41.66 16.07
N LEU A 33 -2.90 -41.55 17.38
CA LEU A 33 -3.28 -42.58 18.34
C LEU A 33 -4.80 -42.81 18.35
N LEU A 34 -5.59 -41.73 18.38
CA LEU A 34 -7.06 -41.81 18.33
C LEU A 34 -7.53 -42.43 17.01
N LYS A 35 -6.91 -42.11 15.87
CA LYS A 35 -7.22 -42.74 14.58
C LYS A 35 -6.92 -44.24 14.58
N ALA A 36 -5.79 -44.66 15.14
CA ALA A 36 -5.43 -46.07 15.26
C ALA A 36 -6.43 -46.84 16.15
N GLN A 37 -6.75 -46.28 17.31
CA GLN A 37 -7.77 -46.83 18.23
C GLN A 37 -9.15 -46.90 17.57
N LYS A 38 -9.59 -45.83 16.88
CA LYS A 38 -10.85 -45.82 16.12
C LYS A 38 -10.89 -46.92 15.07
N LYS A 39 -9.80 -47.13 14.32
CA LYS A 39 -9.71 -48.20 13.31
C LYS A 39 -9.81 -49.59 13.95
N ALA A 40 -9.16 -49.80 15.10
CA ALA A 40 -9.25 -51.06 15.84
C ALA A 40 -10.67 -51.34 16.35
N LEU A 41 -11.33 -50.34 16.94
CA LEU A 41 -12.71 -50.44 17.42
C LEU A 41 -13.71 -50.67 16.27
N LEU A 42 -13.56 -50.00 15.14
CA LEU A 42 -14.40 -50.23 13.96
C LEU A 42 -14.23 -51.66 13.39
N SER A 43 -13.00 -52.20 13.41
CA SER A 43 -12.75 -53.58 13.03
C SER A 43 -13.40 -54.58 14.00
N LYS A 44 -13.36 -54.29 15.31
CA LYS A 44 -14.04 -55.07 16.35
C LYS A 44 -15.56 -55.05 16.17
N LEU A 45 -16.15 -53.87 15.98
CA LEU A 45 -17.58 -53.67 15.72
C LEU A 45 -18.05 -54.48 14.51
N ASN A 46 -17.31 -54.42 13.39
CA ASN A 46 -17.63 -55.21 12.20
C ASN A 46 -17.62 -56.73 12.45
N LYS A 47 -16.77 -57.23 13.37
CA LYS A 47 -16.76 -58.65 13.74
C LYS A 47 -17.93 -59.02 14.64
N GLU A 48 -18.31 -58.16 15.58
CA GLU A 48 -19.46 -58.35 16.48
C GLU A 48 -20.76 -58.38 15.67
N LEU A 49 -20.95 -57.42 14.76
CA LEU A 49 -22.11 -57.35 13.85
C LEU A 49 -22.26 -58.60 12.97
N ARG A 50 -21.16 -59.13 12.42
CA ARG A 50 -21.20 -60.36 11.61
C ARG A 50 -21.57 -61.61 12.42
N LYS A 51 -21.28 -61.61 13.72
CA LYS A 51 -21.53 -62.74 14.62
C LYS A 51 -22.85 -62.61 15.39
N GLY A 52 -23.58 -61.50 15.24
CA GLY A 52 -24.77 -61.20 16.03
C GLY A 52 -24.48 -61.10 17.54
N ALA A 53 -23.26 -60.69 17.91
CA ALA A 53 -22.85 -60.50 19.29
C ALA A 53 -23.18 -59.08 19.78
N ASP A 54 -23.35 -58.90 21.09
CA ASP A 54 -23.61 -57.59 21.71
C ASP A 54 -22.49 -56.58 21.40
N GLU A 55 -22.86 -55.48 20.75
CA GLU A 55 -22.00 -54.39 20.31
C GLU A 55 -21.98 -53.19 21.27
N SER A 56 -22.79 -53.22 22.34
CA SER A 56 -23.05 -52.06 23.21
C SER A 56 -21.78 -51.45 23.80
N GLU A 57 -20.83 -52.29 24.21
CA GLU A 57 -19.57 -51.83 24.81
C GLU A 57 -18.64 -51.20 23.76
N THR A 58 -18.55 -51.77 22.56
CA THR A 58 -17.71 -51.23 21.48
C THR A 58 -18.25 -49.87 21.01
N LEU A 59 -19.58 -49.69 20.97
CA LEU A 59 -20.21 -48.41 20.68
C LEU A 59 -19.90 -47.35 21.75
N ARG A 60 -20.00 -47.70 23.04
CA ARG A 60 -19.61 -46.78 24.14
C ARG A 60 -18.16 -46.34 24.04
N GLN A 61 -17.24 -47.26 23.71
CA GLN A 61 -15.83 -46.94 23.53
C GLN A 61 -15.59 -46.00 22.34
N LEU A 62 -16.32 -46.20 21.23
CA LEU A 62 -16.28 -45.30 20.08
C LEU A 62 -16.80 -43.90 20.41
N GLU A 63 -17.90 -43.78 21.15
CA GLU A 63 -18.44 -42.50 21.62
C GLU A 63 -17.47 -41.78 22.56
N ALA A 64 -16.90 -42.50 23.53
CA ALA A 64 -15.90 -41.95 24.45
C ALA A 64 -14.67 -41.45 23.69
N LEU A 65 -14.23 -42.18 22.67
CA LEU A 65 -13.10 -41.80 21.83
C LEU A 65 -13.39 -40.56 20.98
N GLN A 66 -14.61 -40.42 20.46
CA GLN A 66 -15.05 -39.20 19.77
C GLN A 66 -15.06 -37.99 20.72
N LYS A 67 -15.52 -38.16 21.97
CA LYS A 67 -15.52 -37.11 22.99
C LYS A 67 -14.11 -36.72 23.45
N ASN A 68 -13.14 -37.63 23.42
CA ASN A 68 -11.74 -37.37 23.81
C ASN A 68 -10.90 -36.70 22.70
N ARG A 69 -11.51 -36.40 21.55
CA ARG A 69 -10.83 -35.67 20.48
C ARG A 69 -10.62 -34.22 20.90
N GLY A 70 -9.36 -33.85 21.13
CA GLY A 70 -8.99 -32.49 21.52
C GLY A 70 -9.09 -31.50 20.35
N GLU A 71 -9.31 -30.22 20.67
CA GLU A 71 -9.30 -29.16 19.68
C GLU A 71 -7.90 -28.99 19.07
N LYS A 72 -7.87 -28.70 17.77
CA LYS A 72 -6.61 -28.39 17.07
C LYS A 72 -6.07 -27.06 17.63
N PRO A 73 -4.78 -26.99 18.00
CA PRO A 73 -4.17 -25.76 18.48
C PRO A 73 -4.36 -24.59 17.52
N VAL A 74 -4.65 -23.41 18.06
CA VAL A 74 -4.88 -22.19 17.28
C VAL A 74 -3.54 -21.59 16.86
N ARG A 75 -3.44 -21.23 15.59
CA ARG A 75 -2.29 -20.51 15.06
C ARG A 75 -2.55 -19.00 15.10
N TYR A 76 -2.00 -18.33 16.10
CA TYR A 76 -1.98 -16.86 16.17
C TYR A 76 -0.87 -16.33 15.26
N LYS A 77 -1.25 -15.88 14.06
CA LYS A 77 -0.36 -15.22 13.10
C LYS A 77 -0.97 -13.88 12.73
N PHE A 78 -0.22 -12.81 12.98
CA PHE A 78 -0.63 -11.45 12.74
C PHE A 78 -0.27 -11.01 11.33
N ILE A 79 0.95 -11.31 10.87
CA ILE A 79 1.53 -10.67 9.68
C ILE A 79 1.73 -11.67 8.53
N PHE A 80 1.24 -11.32 7.34
CA PHE A 80 1.37 -12.09 6.11
C PHE A 80 2.06 -11.26 5.02
N ASN A 81 3.27 -11.67 4.64
CA ASN A 81 4.06 -10.98 3.60
C ASN A 81 3.93 -11.64 2.23
N ASP A 82 3.67 -12.95 2.20
CA ASP A 82 3.45 -13.74 0.99
C ASP A 82 2.43 -14.84 1.32
N ALA A 83 1.19 -14.66 0.89
CA ALA A 83 0.10 -15.58 1.17
C ALA A 83 -0.97 -15.56 0.08
N THR A 84 -1.38 -16.74 -0.34
CA THR A 84 -2.49 -16.89 -1.29
C THR A 84 -3.81 -16.49 -0.64
N THR A 85 -4.76 -16.02 -1.45
CA THR A 85 -6.11 -15.69 -1.00
C THR A 85 -6.80 -16.88 -0.31
N ALA A 86 -6.52 -18.12 -0.76
CA ALA A 86 -7.01 -19.33 -0.12
C ALA A 86 -6.48 -19.50 1.32
N ALA A 87 -5.19 -19.25 1.56
CA ALA A 87 -4.60 -19.33 2.89
C ALA A 87 -5.14 -18.23 3.83
N ILE A 88 -5.39 -17.03 3.30
CA ILE A 88 -6.01 -15.93 4.04
C ILE A 88 -7.45 -16.29 4.44
N LYS A 89 -8.25 -16.80 3.49
CA LYS A 89 -9.62 -17.27 3.76
C LYS A 89 -9.63 -18.38 4.81
N ASP A 90 -8.70 -19.33 4.73
CA ASP A 90 -8.56 -20.42 5.70
C ASP A 90 -8.33 -19.91 7.13
N GLN A 91 -7.43 -18.94 7.28
CA GLN A 91 -7.17 -18.28 8.57
C GLN A 91 -8.45 -17.60 9.09
N LEU A 92 -9.14 -16.85 8.24
CA LEU A 92 -10.34 -16.07 8.61
C LEU A 92 -11.57 -16.94 8.89
N CYS A 93 -11.65 -18.17 8.37
CA CYS A 93 -12.67 -19.16 8.74
C CYS A 93 -12.39 -19.80 10.11
N GLY A 94 -11.14 -19.74 10.58
CA GLY A 94 -10.71 -20.38 11.82
C GLY A 94 -11.14 -19.64 13.09
N GLN A 95 -10.57 -20.07 14.23
CA GLN A 95 -10.78 -19.38 15.51
C GLN A 95 -10.11 -17.99 15.51
N TRP A 96 -8.95 -17.86 14.87
CA TRP A 96 -8.22 -16.59 14.75
C TRP A 96 -8.60 -15.84 13.46
N ARG A 97 -9.60 -14.97 13.57
CA ARG A 97 -10.20 -14.27 12.42
C ARG A 97 -9.54 -12.91 12.13
N SER A 98 -8.21 -12.85 12.22
CA SER A 98 -7.44 -11.62 12.02
C SER A 98 -6.23 -11.84 11.13
N VAL A 99 -6.03 -10.94 10.17
CA VAL A 99 -4.94 -10.97 9.19
C VAL A 99 -4.44 -9.55 8.89
N GLY A 100 -3.16 -9.30 9.12
CA GLY A 100 -2.44 -8.15 8.58
C GLY A 100 -1.62 -8.57 7.37
N ILE A 101 -1.92 -8.03 6.20
CA ILE A 101 -1.07 -8.18 5.01
C ILE A 101 -0.16 -6.97 4.96
N MET A 102 1.08 -7.17 5.38
CA MET A 102 2.04 -6.09 5.57
C MET A 102 3.32 -6.40 4.80
N SER A 103 3.82 -5.44 4.02
CA SER A 103 5.07 -5.62 3.29
C SER A 103 5.72 -4.29 2.98
N ASP A 104 7.01 -4.18 3.29
CA ASP A 104 7.88 -3.09 2.85
C ASP A 104 8.36 -3.26 1.39
N GLU A 105 8.12 -4.44 0.80
CA GLU A 105 8.38 -4.79 -0.60
C GLU A 105 7.14 -5.40 -1.27
N ALA A 106 6.05 -4.63 -1.31
CA ALA A 106 4.75 -5.12 -1.76
C ALA A 106 4.65 -5.41 -3.26
N GLY A 107 5.72 -5.30 -4.05
CA GLY A 107 5.73 -5.63 -5.49
C GLY A 107 5.15 -7.02 -5.76
N ILE A 108 5.53 -8.00 -4.93
CA ILE A 108 5.04 -9.38 -5.01
C ILE A 108 3.53 -9.47 -4.72
N ILE A 109 3.01 -8.62 -3.84
CA ILE A 109 1.57 -8.61 -3.48
C ILE A 109 0.73 -7.96 -4.60
N PHE A 110 1.25 -6.91 -5.24
CA PHE A 110 0.62 -6.26 -6.39
C PHE A 110 0.63 -7.15 -7.65
N ASP A 111 1.71 -7.90 -7.87
CA ASP A 111 1.83 -8.84 -8.98
C ASP A 111 1.20 -10.21 -8.69
N GLY A 112 1.04 -10.56 -7.41
CA GLY A 112 0.63 -11.88 -6.94
C GLY A 112 -0.88 -12.07 -6.80
N TYR A 113 -1.22 -13.17 -6.12
CA TYR A 113 -2.59 -13.68 -5.98
C TYR A 113 -3.43 -12.91 -4.95
N THR A 114 -2.81 -12.24 -3.99
CA THR A 114 -3.54 -11.57 -2.89
C THR A 114 -4.43 -10.43 -3.41
N LEU A 115 -3.89 -9.57 -4.29
CA LEU A 115 -4.64 -8.47 -4.91
C LEU A 115 -5.29 -8.85 -6.24
N SER A 116 -5.31 -10.14 -6.62
CA SER A 116 -6.09 -10.58 -7.78
C SER A 116 -7.58 -10.70 -7.49
N GLU A 117 -7.98 -10.85 -6.22
CA GLU A 117 -9.38 -10.92 -5.78
C GLU A 117 -9.81 -9.64 -5.04
N LEU A 118 -9.77 -8.49 -5.71
CA LEU A 118 -10.20 -7.22 -5.11
C LEU A 118 -11.60 -7.23 -4.47
N PRO A 119 -12.62 -7.93 -5.01
CA PRO A 119 -13.91 -8.03 -4.34
C PRO A 119 -13.85 -8.68 -2.95
N PHE A 120 -12.97 -9.66 -2.75
CA PHE A 120 -12.74 -10.27 -1.44
C PHE A 120 -12.17 -9.24 -0.46
N ILE A 121 -11.12 -8.52 -0.88
CA ILE A 121 -10.48 -7.47 -0.09
C ILE A 121 -11.48 -6.38 0.30
N ASN A 122 -12.31 -5.93 -0.65
CA ASN A 122 -13.34 -4.92 -0.40
C ASN A 122 -14.38 -5.41 0.61
N LYS A 123 -14.84 -6.66 0.52
CA LYS A 123 -15.75 -7.25 1.53
C LYS A 123 -15.13 -7.29 2.92
N MET A 124 -13.83 -7.60 3.01
CA MET A 124 -13.11 -7.61 4.29
C MET A 124 -12.96 -6.19 4.86
N TRP A 125 -12.77 -5.18 4.01
CA TRP A 125 -12.81 -3.78 4.43
C TRP A 125 -14.21 -3.39 4.90
N ASP A 126 -15.28 -3.76 4.18
CA ASP A 126 -16.67 -3.46 4.54
C ASP A 126 -17.14 -4.25 5.80
N GLY A 127 -16.36 -5.23 6.28
CA GLY A 127 -16.71 -6.09 7.42
C GLY A 127 -17.86 -7.07 7.14
N SER A 128 -18.10 -7.36 5.86
CA SER A 128 -19.20 -8.22 5.41
C SER A 128 -18.94 -9.71 5.69
N VAL A 129 -20.01 -10.47 5.85
CA VAL A 129 -19.96 -11.93 5.92
C VAL A 129 -19.71 -12.52 4.53
N LEU A 130 -18.86 -13.52 4.43
CA LEU A 130 -18.53 -14.21 3.19
C LEU A 130 -18.59 -15.72 3.38
N SER A 131 -19.40 -16.40 2.55
CA SER A 131 -19.35 -17.86 2.43
C SER A 131 -18.18 -18.29 1.55
N VAL A 132 -17.50 -19.35 1.98
CA VAL A 132 -16.41 -20.01 1.28
C VAL A 132 -16.78 -21.46 1.04
N ASP A 133 -17.12 -21.76 -0.22
CA ASP A 133 -17.35 -23.11 -0.70
C ASP A 133 -16.05 -23.73 -1.22
N ARG A 134 -15.74 -24.93 -0.76
CA ARG A 134 -14.63 -25.74 -1.25
C ARG A 134 -15.14 -27.12 -1.65
N LYS A 135 -14.60 -27.63 -2.75
CA LYS A 135 -14.94 -28.97 -3.24
C LYS A 135 -14.57 -30.01 -2.17
N ASN A 136 -15.53 -30.82 -1.75
CA ASN A 136 -15.40 -31.88 -0.74
C ASN A 136 -15.19 -31.39 0.71
N GLU A 137 -15.43 -30.13 1.01
CA GLU A 137 -15.45 -29.61 2.39
C GLU A 137 -16.82 -28.99 2.69
N PRO A 138 -17.28 -29.01 3.96
CA PRO A 138 -18.48 -28.29 4.33
C PRO A 138 -18.29 -26.78 4.10
N GLU A 139 -19.38 -26.08 3.81
CA GLU A 139 -19.41 -24.62 3.71
C GLU A 139 -18.80 -23.98 4.97
N GLN A 140 -17.95 -22.98 4.77
CA GLN A 140 -17.34 -22.22 5.85
C GLN A 140 -17.72 -20.74 5.72
N MET A 141 -17.97 -20.11 6.87
CA MET A 141 -18.35 -18.70 6.92
C MET A 141 -17.21 -17.86 7.49
N ILE A 142 -16.83 -16.82 6.75
CA ILE A 142 -15.99 -15.74 7.24
C ILE A 142 -16.91 -14.66 7.80
N GLU A 143 -16.90 -14.54 9.12
CA GLU A 143 -17.69 -13.55 9.88
C GLU A 143 -16.81 -12.91 10.95
N ASN A 144 -17.06 -11.64 11.26
CA ASN A 144 -16.25 -10.87 12.20
C ASN A 144 -14.75 -10.87 11.83
N ALA A 145 -14.44 -10.84 10.52
CA ALA A 145 -13.08 -10.80 10.03
C ALA A 145 -12.40 -9.45 10.32
N ARG A 146 -11.11 -9.49 10.64
CA ARG A 146 -10.27 -8.31 10.85
C ARG A 146 -9.15 -8.37 9.83
N MET A 147 -9.15 -7.44 8.87
CA MET A 147 -8.15 -7.41 7.82
C MET A 147 -7.51 -6.04 7.72
N THR A 148 -6.18 -6.00 7.73
CA THR A 148 -5.39 -4.78 7.50
C THR A 148 -4.49 -4.98 6.28
N LEU A 149 -4.38 -3.95 5.45
CA LEU A 149 -3.39 -3.86 4.38
C LEU A 149 -2.42 -2.73 4.70
N SER A 150 -1.12 -3.02 4.75
CA SER A 150 -0.05 -2.01 4.90
C SER A 150 1.06 -2.32 3.91
N LEU A 151 1.05 -1.65 2.76
CA LEU A 151 1.87 -2.01 1.61
C LEU A 151 2.74 -0.84 1.20
N MET A 152 4.06 -1.05 1.16
CA MET A 152 5.01 -0.12 0.56
C MET A 152 5.51 -0.72 -0.76
N VAL A 153 5.51 0.08 -1.82
CA VAL A 153 5.88 -0.38 -3.16
C VAL A 153 6.70 0.68 -3.88
N GLN A 154 7.69 0.25 -4.65
CA GLN A 154 8.48 1.17 -5.47
C GLN A 154 7.61 1.78 -6.58
N PRO A 155 7.81 3.06 -6.95
CA PRO A 155 6.99 3.73 -7.95
C PRO A 155 6.83 2.94 -9.26
N GLY A 156 7.92 2.46 -9.86
CA GLY A 156 7.85 1.71 -11.12
C GLY A 156 7.11 0.37 -11.04
N LEU A 157 7.03 -0.26 -9.87
CA LEU A 157 6.19 -1.45 -9.67
C LEU A 157 4.71 -1.07 -9.60
N PHE A 158 4.39 0.01 -8.89
CA PHE A 158 3.03 0.54 -8.80
C PHE A 158 2.52 1.03 -10.17
N ASP A 159 3.34 1.73 -10.94
CA ASP A 159 2.99 2.24 -12.26
C ASP A 159 2.63 1.07 -13.21
N ARG A 160 3.43 0.00 -13.21
CA ARG A 160 3.13 -1.24 -13.98
C ARG A 160 1.86 -1.96 -13.52
N TYR A 161 1.51 -1.88 -12.24
CA TYR A 161 0.23 -2.39 -11.76
C TYR A 161 -0.93 -1.53 -12.27
N MET A 162 -0.79 -0.20 -12.19
CA MET A 162 -1.80 0.75 -12.66
C MET A 162 -2.07 0.62 -14.16
N GLU A 163 -1.03 0.40 -14.98
CA GLU A 163 -1.17 0.15 -16.42
C GLU A 163 -1.99 -1.10 -16.73
N ARG A 164 -1.76 -2.19 -15.99
CA ARG A 164 -2.40 -3.50 -16.27
C ARG A 164 -3.76 -3.68 -15.61
N LYS A 165 -3.92 -3.19 -14.38
CA LYS A 165 -5.07 -3.47 -13.50
C LYS A 165 -5.71 -2.21 -12.91
N GLY A 166 -5.21 -1.00 -13.23
CA GLY A 166 -5.63 0.24 -12.60
C GLY A 166 -7.11 0.58 -12.81
N SER A 167 -7.66 0.32 -13.99
CA SER A 167 -9.09 0.53 -14.26
C SER A 167 -9.96 -0.36 -13.37
N VAL A 168 -9.68 -1.66 -13.34
CA VAL A 168 -10.37 -2.63 -12.48
C VAL A 168 -10.22 -2.26 -11.00
N ALA A 169 -9.03 -1.85 -10.56
CA ALA A 169 -8.78 -1.43 -9.19
C ALA A 169 -9.54 -0.15 -8.79
N ARG A 170 -9.73 0.77 -9.74
CA ARG A 170 -10.52 1.98 -9.56
C ARG A 170 -12.01 1.68 -9.54
N ASP A 171 -12.50 0.96 -10.54
CA ASP A 171 -13.93 0.72 -10.77
C ASP A 171 -14.53 -0.26 -9.75
N SER A 172 -13.73 -1.20 -9.24
CA SER A 172 -14.13 -2.05 -8.11
C SER A 172 -14.22 -1.27 -6.78
N GLY A 173 -13.72 -0.04 -6.73
CA GLY A 173 -13.64 0.78 -5.52
C GLY A 173 -12.56 0.33 -4.54
N PHE A 174 -11.58 -0.46 -4.98
CA PHE A 174 -10.45 -0.86 -4.13
C PHE A 174 -9.57 0.35 -3.80
N LEU A 175 -9.13 1.09 -4.82
CA LEU A 175 -8.26 2.27 -4.61
C LEU A 175 -8.91 3.34 -3.72
N ALA A 176 -10.23 3.52 -3.84
CA ALA A 176 -11.02 4.44 -3.03
C ALA A 176 -11.07 4.07 -1.53
N ARG A 177 -10.91 2.79 -1.19
CA ARG A 177 -10.88 2.32 0.20
C ARG A 177 -9.50 2.45 0.85
N CYS A 178 -8.45 2.55 0.04
CA CYS A 178 -7.06 2.61 0.51
C CYS A 178 -6.64 4.05 0.87
N LEU A 179 -5.84 4.18 1.92
CA LEU A 179 -5.11 5.40 2.23
C LEU A 179 -3.77 5.39 1.48
N ILE A 180 -3.77 5.90 0.25
CA ILE A 180 -2.62 5.87 -0.67
C ILE A 180 -1.88 7.21 -0.62
N SER A 181 -0.54 7.16 -0.56
CA SER A 181 0.30 8.36 -0.61
C SER A 181 1.60 8.12 -1.36
N LYS A 182 2.15 9.18 -1.97
CA LYS A 182 3.48 9.19 -2.59
C LYS A 182 4.24 10.42 -2.06
N PRO A 183 4.74 10.34 -0.82
CA PRO A 183 5.43 11.45 -0.20
C PRO A 183 6.69 11.84 -0.98
N ALA A 184 7.09 13.11 -0.86
CA ALA A 184 8.29 13.61 -1.51
C ALA A 184 9.54 12.85 -1.02
N THR A 185 10.47 12.59 -1.95
CA THR A 185 11.74 11.93 -1.61
C THR A 185 12.60 12.81 -0.72
N THR A 186 13.15 12.23 0.35
CA THR A 186 14.16 12.85 1.21
C THR A 186 15.58 12.46 0.80
N GLN A 187 15.73 11.65 -0.27
CA GLN A 187 17.03 11.27 -0.81
C GLN A 187 17.82 12.52 -1.23
N GLY A 188 19.10 12.56 -0.88
CA GLY A 188 19.95 13.75 -1.05
C GLY A 188 19.80 14.81 0.04
N LYS A 189 18.84 14.67 0.97
CA LYS A 189 18.63 15.60 2.11
C LYS A 189 18.70 14.92 3.48
N ARG A 190 18.79 13.58 3.51
CA ARG A 190 18.83 12.75 4.74
C ARG A 190 20.23 12.69 5.38
N PHE A 191 20.80 13.83 5.73
CA PHE A 191 22.10 13.88 6.42
C PHE A 191 21.96 13.39 7.87
N ILE A 192 22.88 12.53 8.32
CA ILE A 192 22.91 12.01 9.69
C ILE A 192 23.70 13.00 10.55
N ASN A 193 23.00 13.72 11.43
CA ASN A 193 23.60 14.67 12.36
C ASN A 193 23.49 14.12 13.79
N GLY A 194 24.40 13.22 14.16
CA GLY A 194 24.51 12.64 15.50
C GLY A 194 23.76 11.34 15.73
N ALA A 195 23.93 10.77 16.93
CA ALA A 195 23.31 9.52 17.34
C ALA A 195 21.82 9.74 17.67
N VAL A 196 20.93 9.01 16.99
CA VAL A 196 19.52 8.95 17.33
C VAL A 196 19.37 8.01 18.52
N THR A 197 19.15 8.56 19.71
CA THR A 197 18.84 7.75 20.88
C THR A 197 17.33 7.45 20.88
N PRO A 198 16.89 6.18 20.91
CA PRO A 198 15.48 5.86 21.04
C PRO A 198 14.92 6.51 22.31
N GLY A 199 14.02 7.49 22.15
CA GLY A 199 13.40 8.19 23.28
C GLY A 199 12.30 7.36 23.95
N GLY A 200 11.88 7.76 25.16
CA GLY A 200 10.84 7.06 25.94
C GLY A 200 9.49 6.91 25.22
N SER A 201 9.19 7.75 24.22
CA SER A 201 7.97 7.64 23.41
C SER A 201 7.89 6.33 22.61
N LEU A 202 9.04 5.79 22.15
CA LEU A 202 9.05 4.51 21.44
C LEU A 202 8.69 3.36 22.37
N THR A 203 9.24 3.38 23.59
CA THR A 203 8.92 2.39 24.63
C THR A 203 7.44 2.41 24.98
N ALA A 204 6.86 3.58 25.24
CA ALA A 204 5.43 3.71 25.51
C ALA A 204 4.56 3.20 24.35
N PHE A 205 4.97 3.46 23.10
CA PHE A 205 4.29 2.94 21.93
C PHE A 205 4.36 1.40 21.86
N HIS A 206 5.54 0.82 22.10
CA HIS A 206 5.75 -0.63 22.13
C HIS A 206 4.92 -1.31 23.22
N GLU A 207 4.86 -0.72 24.42
CA GLU A 207 4.04 -1.21 25.52
C GLU A 207 2.56 -1.24 25.13
N ARG A 208 2.05 -0.14 24.59
CA ARG A 208 0.66 -0.06 24.14
C ARG A 208 0.35 -1.04 23.01
N LEU A 209 1.25 -1.18 22.03
CA LEU A 209 1.12 -2.16 20.95
C LEU A 209 1.00 -3.59 21.50
N MET A 210 1.84 -3.94 22.47
CA MET A 210 1.87 -5.28 23.06
C MET A 210 0.67 -5.56 23.97
N GLU A 211 0.18 -4.56 24.69
CA GLU A 211 -1.07 -4.64 25.44
C GLU A 211 -2.23 -5.01 24.50
N LEU A 212 -2.38 -4.28 23.39
CA LEU A 212 -3.43 -4.52 22.39
C LEU A 212 -3.28 -5.87 21.70
N ALA A 213 -2.06 -6.26 21.33
CA ALA A 213 -1.79 -7.55 20.70
C ALA A 213 -2.15 -8.72 21.62
N ARG A 214 -1.77 -8.66 22.90
CA ARG A 214 -2.09 -9.71 23.89
C ARG A 214 -3.59 -9.76 24.17
N GLY A 215 -4.23 -8.61 24.40
CA GLY A 215 -5.68 -8.55 24.59
C GLY A 215 -6.46 -9.09 23.38
N SER A 216 -5.92 -8.99 22.17
CA SER A 216 -6.56 -9.57 20.98
C SER A 216 -6.51 -11.10 20.94
N ILE A 217 -5.49 -11.73 21.54
CA ILE A 217 -5.37 -13.20 21.64
C ILE A 217 -6.30 -13.73 22.73
N GLU A 218 -6.42 -13.00 23.83
CA GLU A 218 -7.25 -13.38 24.98
C GLU A 218 -8.75 -13.29 24.67
N LYS A 219 -9.15 -12.32 23.84
CA LYS A 219 -10.53 -12.19 23.37
C LYS A 219 -10.84 -13.25 22.32
N SER A 220 -11.98 -13.92 22.48
CA SER A 220 -12.49 -14.86 21.48
C SER A 220 -12.97 -14.10 20.25
N SER A 221 -12.85 -14.71 19.06
CA SER A 221 -13.48 -14.16 17.84
C SER A 221 -15.01 -14.13 17.91
N LYS A 222 -15.59 -14.80 18.91
CA LYS A 222 -17.02 -14.81 19.24
C LYS A 222 -17.44 -13.69 20.19
N ASP A 223 -16.50 -12.96 20.79
CA ASP A 223 -16.83 -11.87 21.71
C ASP A 223 -17.50 -10.72 20.96
N GLU A 224 -18.50 -10.11 21.59
CA GLU A 224 -19.16 -8.91 21.06
C GLU A 224 -18.14 -7.77 20.92
N ARG A 225 -18.26 -7.02 19.82
CA ARG A 225 -17.36 -5.90 19.55
C ARG A 225 -17.80 -4.68 20.33
N TYR A 226 -16.86 -4.10 21.06
CA TYR A 226 -17.06 -2.78 21.64
C TYR A 226 -17.19 -1.72 20.53
N CYS A 227 -18.36 -1.09 20.44
CA CYS A 227 -18.63 -0.03 19.46
C CYS A 227 -18.28 1.33 20.06
N LEU A 228 -17.29 2.01 19.46
CA LEU A 228 -16.95 3.39 19.83
C LEU A 228 -18.00 4.35 19.26
N HIS A 229 -18.39 5.33 20.07
CA HIS A 229 -19.38 6.34 19.69
C HIS A 229 -18.75 7.73 19.69
N PHE A 230 -19.29 8.63 18.86
CA PHE A 230 -18.85 10.03 18.86
C PHE A 230 -19.35 10.75 20.12
N SER A 231 -18.54 11.66 20.65
CA SER A 231 -19.07 12.74 21.49
C SER A 231 -19.96 13.67 20.64
N PRO A 232 -20.90 14.42 21.24
CA PRO A 232 -21.71 15.39 20.51
C PRO A 232 -20.87 16.39 19.70
N GLU A 233 -19.75 16.83 20.25
CA GLU A 233 -18.83 17.77 19.61
C GLU A 233 -18.10 17.13 18.42
N ALA A 234 -17.61 15.89 18.59
CA ALA A 234 -17.01 15.13 17.48
C ALA A 234 -18.02 14.85 16.37
N GLN A 235 -19.27 14.52 16.71
CA GLN A 235 -20.33 14.28 15.74
C GLN A 235 -20.61 15.54 14.92
N LYS A 236 -20.62 16.72 15.55
CA LYS A 236 -20.78 18.00 14.82
C LYS A 236 -19.65 18.20 13.80
N ILE A 237 -18.39 18.03 14.22
CA ILE A 237 -17.21 18.15 13.33
C ILE A 237 -17.32 17.16 12.15
N PHE A 238 -17.72 15.92 12.44
CA PHE A 238 -17.90 14.90 11.41
C PHE A 238 -18.97 15.30 10.37
N ILE A 239 -20.13 15.78 10.82
CA ILE A 239 -21.22 16.22 9.93
C ILE A 239 -20.81 17.45 9.12
N ASP A 240 -20.18 18.44 9.76
CA ASP A 240 -19.73 19.65 9.09
C ASP A 240 -18.74 19.29 7.97
N HIS A 241 -17.77 18.41 8.24
CA HIS A 241 -16.83 17.95 7.23
C HIS A 241 -17.46 17.06 6.14
N TYR A 242 -18.42 16.22 6.51
CA TYR A 242 -19.22 15.44 5.54
C TYR A 242 -19.88 16.37 4.51
N ASN A 243 -20.53 17.44 4.97
CA ASN A 243 -21.23 18.38 4.10
C ASN A 243 -20.26 19.16 3.18
N VAL A 244 -19.06 19.50 3.66
CA VAL A 244 -18.00 20.09 2.82
C VAL A 244 -17.60 19.14 1.71
N LEU A 245 -17.40 17.85 2.02
CA LEU A 245 -17.05 16.84 1.02
C LEU A 245 -18.16 16.66 -0.03
N GLU A 246 -19.43 16.65 0.38
CA GLU A 246 -20.57 16.59 -0.55
C GLU A 246 -20.63 17.82 -1.46
N GLN A 247 -20.39 19.02 -0.92
CA GLN A 247 -20.31 20.24 -1.72
C GLN A 247 -19.17 20.17 -2.76
N ASP A 248 -18.02 19.64 -2.36
CA ASP A 248 -16.84 19.48 -3.23
C ASP A 248 -17.06 18.45 -4.35
N LEU A 249 -18.07 17.58 -4.23
CA LEU A 249 -18.49 16.62 -5.27
C LEU A 249 -19.42 17.21 -6.34
N SER A 250 -19.89 18.44 -6.15
CA SER A 250 -20.68 19.16 -7.16
C SER A 250 -19.97 19.19 -8.52
N PRO A 251 -20.69 19.35 -9.65
CA PRO A 251 -20.06 19.29 -10.98
C PRO A 251 -18.85 20.22 -11.18
N SER A 252 -18.85 21.39 -10.53
CA SER A 252 -17.75 22.36 -10.53
C SER A 252 -16.86 22.30 -9.28
N GLY A 253 -17.12 21.36 -8.38
CA GLY A 253 -16.39 21.22 -7.12
C GLY A 253 -14.99 20.63 -7.33
N PRO A 254 -14.05 20.92 -6.42
CA PRO A 254 -12.65 20.50 -6.55
C PRO A 254 -12.45 18.97 -6.49
N LEU A 255 -13.45 18.21 -6.04
CA LEU A 255 -13.42 16.76 -5.95
C LEU A 255 -14.39 16.06 -6.92
N SER A 256 -14.96 16.79 -7.88
CA SER A 256 -15.95 16.29 -8.84
C SER A 256 -15.48 15.04 -9.62
N GLN A 257 -14.18 14.94 -9.92
CA GLN A 257 -13.57 13.80 -10.62
C GLN A 257 -13.22 12.61 -9.70
N PHE A 258 -13.34 12.77 -8.38
CA PHE A 258 -12.93 11.78 -7.37
C PHE A 258 -14.10 11.21 -6.56
N ARG A 259 -15.30 11.15 -7.15
CA ARG A 259 -16.54 10.68 -6.49
C ARG A 259 -16.37 9.35 -5.75
N GLY A 260 -15.74 8.36 -6.39
CA GLY A 260 -15.49 7.06 -5.78
C GLY A 260 -14.67 7.15 -4.49
N HIS A 261 -13.59 7.94 -4.48
CA HIS A 261 -12.75 8.16 -3.31
C HIS A 261 -13.51 8.86 -2.19
N VAL A 262 -14.20 9.96 -2.50
CA VAL A 262 -14.96 10.72 -1.50
C VAL A 262 -16.09 9.89 -0.89
N SER A 263 -16.74 9.01 -1.66
CA SER A 263 -17.80 8.13 -1.15
C SER A 263 -17.35 7.16 -0.06
N LYS A 264 -16.04 6.88 0.05
CA LYS A 264 -15.44 6.04 1.11
C LYS A 264 -14.69 6.85 2.16
N LYS A 265 -14.63 8.18 1.98
CA LYS A 265 -13.79 9.06 2.77
C LYS A 265 -14.29 9.24 4.19
N THR A 266 -15.58 9.47 4.33
CA THR A 266 -16.26 9.72 5.60
C THR A 266 -16.17 8.50 6.51
N GLU A 267 -16.32 7.31 5.94
CA GLU A 267 -16.09 6.05 6.64
C GLU A 267 -14.62 5.89 7.08
N ASN A 268 -13.66 6.24 6.21
CA ASN A 268 -12.24 6.28 6.57
C ASN A 268 -11.94 7.27 7.71
N ILE A 269 -12.57 8.45 7.72
CA ILE A 269 -12.43 9.43 8.82
C ILE A 269 -12.89 8.82 10.14
N ALA A 270 -14.08 8.19 10.16
CA ALA A 270 -14.60 7.53 11.36
C ALA A 270 -13.66 6.41 11.85
N ARG A 271 -13.12 5.59 10.92
CA ARG A 271 -12.17 4.52 11.24
C ARG A 271 -10.86 5.06 11.81
N ILE A 272 -10.29 6.11 11.22
CA ILE A 272 -9.06 6.76 11.73
C ILE A 272 -9.32 7.31 13.14
N ALA A 273 -10.44 8.01 13.35
CA ALA A 273 -10.80 8.56 14.65
C ALA A 273 -10.95 7.46 15.72
N ALA A 274 -11.60 6.34 15.36
CA ALA A 274 -11.76 5.19 16.24
C ALA A 274 -10.41 4.55 16.59
N LEU A 275 -9.51 4.39 15.62
CA LEU A 275 -8.17 3.85 15.85
C LEU A 275 -7.34 4.76 16.77
N LEU A 276 -7.37 6.08 16.54
CA LEU A 276 -6.68 7.06 17.39
C LEU A 276 -7.22 7.08 18.82
N GLN A 277 -8.55 7.07 19.00
CA GLN A 277 -9.20 7.00 20.31
C GLN A 277 -8.80 5.72 21.03
N TYR A 278 -8.98 4.57 20.39
CA TYR A 278 -8.73 3.30 21.04
C TYR A 278 -7.26 3.10 21.37
N PHE A 279 -6.35 3.49 20.47
CA PHE A 279 -4.92 3.37 20.72
C PHE A 279 -4.47 4.30 21.85
N SER A 280 -4.95 5.55 21.89
CA SER A 280 -4.43 6.56 22.82
C SER A 280 -5.12 6.55 24.18
N GLN A 281 -6.41 6.23 24.22
CA GLN A 281 -7.27 6.38 25.41
C GLN A 281 -8.10 5.12 25.74
N GLY A 282 -8.13 4.13 24.85
CA GLY A 282 -8.91 2.90 25.04
C GLY A 282 -10.41 3.07 24.72
N GLU A 283 -11.24 2.32 25.43
CA GLU A 283 -12.70 2.38 25.30
C GLU A 283 -13.24 3.74 25.76
N GLY A 284 -14.22 4.29 25.05
CA GLY A 284 -14.82 5.58 25.41
C GLY A 284 -15.56 6.26 24.27
N LYS A 285 -15.84 7.56 24.42
CA LYS A 285 -16.36 8.40 23.34
C LYS A 285 -15.22 9.05 22.60
N ILE A 286 -15.31 9.12 21.27
CA ILE A 286 -14.36 9.83 20.42
C ILE A 286 -14.49 11.33 20.67
N SER A 287 -13.40 11.97 21.11
CA SER A 287 -13.36 13.40 21.41
C SER A 287 -13.29 14.28 20.16
N ALA A 288 -13.59 15.58 20.33
CA ALA A 288 -13.48 16.59 19.28
C ALA A 288 -12.05 16.70 18.71
N ASP A 289 -11.02 16.63 19.57
CA ASP A 289 -9.62 16.72 19.17
C ASP A 289 -9.20 15.53 18.31
N ILE A 290 -9.66 14.33 18.66
CA ILE A 290 -9.37 13.11 17.89
C ILE A 290 -10.10 13.14 16.55
N MET A 291 -11.36 13.57 16.53
CA MET A 291 -12.09 13.73 15.27
C MET A 291 -11.42 14.76 14.36
N THR A 292 -11.00 15.91 14.91
CA THR A 292 -10.26 16.93 14.16
C THR A 292 -8.96 16.37 13.58
N SER A 293 -8.21 15.63 14.39
CA SER A 293 -6.97 14.98 13.95
C SER A 293 -7.23 13.97 12.82
N ALA A 294 -8.28 13.17 12.94
CA ALA A 294 -8.68 12.21 11.92
C ALA A 294 -9.07 12.91 10.60
N VAL A 295 -9.81 14.02 10.67
CA VAL A 295 -10.14 14.86 9.51
C VAL A 295 -8.86 15.36 8.84
N VAL A 296 -7.92 15.93 9.58
CA VAL A 296 -6.66 16.47 9.03
C VAL A 296 -5.84 15.37 8.33
N ILE A 297 -5.64 14.23 8.99
CA ILE A 297 -4.91 13.08 8.41
C ILE A 297 -5.62 12.62 7.14
N SER A 298 -6.94 12.51 7.19
CA SER A 298 -7.72 12.07 6.04
C SER A 298 -7.61 13.10 4.89
N SER A 299 -7.81 14.38 5.13
CA SER A 299 -7.65 15.44 4.12
C SER A 299 -6.28 15.38 3.43
N TRP A 300 -5.21 15.16 4.19
CA TRP A 300 -3.87 14.95 3.61
C TRP A 300 -3.83 13.77 2.63
N TYR A 301 -4.42 12.62 2.99
CA TYR A 301 -4.53 11.49 2.06
C TYR A 301 -5.40 11.78 0.83
N THR A 302 -6.38 12.69 0.93
CA THR A 302 -7.13 13.13 -0.25
C THR A 302 -6.25 13.95 -1.18
N ASP A 303 -5.42 14.85 -0.65
CA ASP A 303 -4.50 15.61 -1.49
C ASP A 303 -3.46 14.71 -2.17
N GLU A 304 -2.96 13.70 -1.47
CA GLU A 304 -2.09 12.69 -2.06
C GLU A 304 -2.82 11.87 -3.15
N TYR A 305 -4.06 11.47 -2.90
CA TYR A 305 -4.88 10.77 -3.89
C TYR A 305 -5.10 11.62 -5.15
N LYS A 306 -5.36 12.92 -4.98
CA LYS A 306 -5.49 13.87 -6.10
C LYS A 306 -4.20 13.94 -6.90
N LYS A 307 -3.05 14.11 -6.25
CA LYS A 307 -1.74 14.15 -6.94
C LYS A 307 -1.45 12.87 -7.73
N LEU A 308 -1.89 11.72 -7.23
CA LEU A 308 -1.64 10.43 -7.83
C LEU A 308 -2.57 10.09 -8.99
N PHE A 309 -3.84 10.49 -8.89
CA PHE A 309 -4.89 9.99 -9.77
C PHE A 309 -5.66 11.08 -10.52
N ALA A 310 -5.35 12.37 -10.30
CA ALA A 310 -5.81 13.42 -11.20
C ALA A 310 -5.34 13.06 -12.61
N LEU A 311 -6.26 13.20 -13.58
CA LEU A 311 -5.80 13.25 -14.96
C LEU A 311 -4.86 14.45 -15.06
N PRO A 312 -3.65 14.27 -15.60
CA PRO A 312 -2.79 15.39 -15.90
C PRO A 312 -3.59 16.39 -16.73
N ASP A 313 -3.60 17.66 -16.31
CA ASP A 313 -4.15 18.70 -17.16
C ASP A 313 -3.41 18.65 -18.50
N GLU A 314 -4.13 18.81 -19.62
CA GLU A 314 -3.50 18.85 -20.93
C GLU A 314 -2.42 19.95 -20.98
N SER A 315 -2.64 21.05 -20.24
CA SER A 315 -1.64 22.10 -20.03
C SER A 315 -0.40 21.61 -19.26
N GLU A 316 -0.56 20.82 -18.19
CA GLU A 316 0.54 20.25 -17.43
C GLU A 316 1.35 19.23 -18.24
N LEU A 317 0.67 18.39 -19.04
CA LEU A 317 1.33 17.47 -19.98
C LEU A 317 2.15 18.23 -21.01
N GLN A 318 1.59 19.31 -21.56
CA GLN A 318 2.31 20.16 -22.50
C GLN A 318 3.50 20.86 -21.85
N LEU A 319 3.40 21.26 -20.58
CA LEU A 319 4.51 21.84 -19.80
C LEU A 319 5.61 20.80 -19.52
N GLN A 320 5.25 19.56 -19.19
CA GLN A 320 6.21 18.47 -18.99
C GLN A 320 6.93 18.12 -20.30
N ASP A 321 6.17 17.97 -21.39
CA ASP A 321 6.72 17.76 -22.74
C ASP A 321 7.64 18.91 -23.15
N ALA A 322 7.30 20.15 -22.80
CA ALA A 322 8.14 21.31 -23.07
C ALA A 322 9.46 21.26 -22.30
N ARG A 323 9.45 20.84 -21.02
CA ARG A 323 10.67 20.65 -20.23
C ARG A 323 11.57 19.56 -20.81
N GLU A 324 11.01 18.41 -21.16
CA GLU A 324 11.77 17.30 -21.78
C GLU A 324 12.38 17.72 -23.13
N LEU A 325 11.65 18.48 -23.95
CA LEU A 325 12.19 19.06 -25.18
C LEU A 325 13.32 20.05 -24.91
N LEU A 326 13.18 20.90 -23.89
CA LEU A 326 14.23 21.86 -23.50
C LEU A 326 15.51 21.17 -23.05
N ASP A 327 15.40 20.15 -22.19
CA ASP A 327 16.55 19.36 -21.73
C ASP A 327 17.28 18.73 -22.91
N TRP A 328 16.54 18.14 -23.86
CA TRP A 328 17.13 17.59 -25.08
C TRP A 328 17.82 18.67 -25.95
N LEU A 329 17.20 19.85 -26.11
CA LEU A 329 17.80 20.96 -26.86
C LEU A 329 19.08 21.48 -26.21
N ILE A 330 19.14 21.53 -24.87
CA ILE A 330 20.34 21.94 -24.12
C ILE A 330 21.49 20.97 -24.39
N GLU A 331 21.21 19.67 -24.40
CA GLU A 331 22.20 18.63 -24.70
C GLU A 331 22.71 18.74 -26.15
N GLU A 332 21.83 18.94 -27.13
CA GLU A 332 22.23 19.08 -28.54
C GLU A 332 22.94 20.37 -28.87
N CYS A 333 22.66 21.46 -28.15
CA CYS A 333 23.37 22.73 -28.35
C CYS A 333 24.78 22.73 -27.72
N ARG A 334 25.25 21.64 -27.10
CA ARG A 334 26.55 21.60 -26.43
C ARG A 334 27.69 21.85 -27.41
N GLY A 335 28.39 22.97 -27.22
CA GLY A 335 29.56 23.36 -28.03
C GLY A 335 29.23 24.25 -29.24
N GLU A 336 27.95 24.55 -29.48
CA GLU A 336 27.52 25.51 -30.50
C GLU A 336 27.52 26.94 -29.93
N CYS A 337 28.00 27.92 -30.70
CA CYS A 337 28.01 29.34 -30.33
C CYS A 337 27.51 30.21 -31.50
N PRO A 338 26.30 30.82 -31.41
CA PRO A 338 25.35 30.71 -30.30
C PRO A 338 24.68 29.32 -30.22
N PRO A 339 24.17 28.90 -29.04
CA PRO A 339 23.52 27.60 -28.86
C PRO A 339 22.21 27.55 -29.67
N ARG A 340 22.25 26.85 -30.82
CA ARG A 340 21.12 26.78 -31.74
C ARG A 340 21.00 25.44 -32.44
N VAL A 341 19.77 25.03 -32.71
CA VAL A 341 19.45 23.81 -33.47
C VAL A 341 18.51 24.14 -34.63
N ARG A 342 18.75 23.51 -35.79
CA ARG A 342 17.84 23.62 -36.94
C ARG A 342 16.51 22.96 -36.61
N LYS A 343 15.39 23.63 -36.84
CA LYS A 343 14.05 23.09 -36.54
C LYS A 343 13.76 21.76 -37.26
N ASN A 344 14.23 21.61 -38.50
CA ASN A 344 14.10 20.36 -39.25
C ASN A 344 14.93 19.21 -38.64
N TYR A 345 16.06 19.51 -38.00
CA TYR A 345 16.85 18.51 -37.28
C TYR A 345 16.09 17.97 -36.07
N ILE A 346 15.37 18.82 -35.33
CA ILE A 346 14.50 18.39 -34.23
C ILE A 346 13.43 17.40 -34.73
N LEU A 347 12.82 17.67 -35.89
CA LEU A 347 11.81 16.78 -36.50
C LEU A 347 12.38 15.45 -36.98
N GLN A 348 13.67 15.37 -37.30
CA GLN A 348 14.33 14.16 -37.81
C GLN A 348 14.98 13.33 -36.68
N CYS A 349 15.65 14.01 -35.75
CA CYS A 349 16.56 13.41 -34.77
C CYS A 349 16.12 13.62 -33.31
N GLY A 350 15.17 14.52 -33.03
CA GLY A 350 14.68 14.81 -31.67
C GLY A 350 13.98 13.64 -30.98
N PRO A 351 13.46 13.81 -29.76
CA PRO A 351 12.70 12.74 -29.10
C PRO A 351 11.49 12.34 -29.94
N GLY A 352 11.28 11.03 -30.16
CA GLY A 352 10.28 10.51 -31.11
C GLY A 352 8.87 11.08 -30.91
N ARG A 353 8.48 11.30 -29.65
CA ARG A 353 7.22 11.92 -29.23
C ARG A 353 7.01 13.35 -29.75
N PHE A 354 8.10 14.06 -30.06
CA PHE A 354 8.08 15.47 -30.48
C PHE A 354 8.36 15.65 -31.98
N ARG A 355 8.62 14.57 -32.74
CA ARG A 355 8.86 14.61 -34.20
C ARG A 355 7.61 14.87 -35.05
N ASN A 356 6.55 15.41 -34.44
CA ASN A 356 5.35 15.86 -35.11
C ASN A 356 5.34 17.40 -35.19
N ARG A 357 5.18 17.97 -36.39
CA ARG A 357 5.25 19.42 -36.61
C ARG A 357 4.25 20.23 -35.77
N LYS A 358 3.01 19.76 -35.62
CA LYS A 358 1.99 20.46 -34.83
C LYS A 358 2.40 20.49 -33.36
N LYS A 359 2.76 19.32 -32.81
CA LYS A 359 3.18 19.20 -31.40
C LYS A 359 4.45 20.00 -31.13
N LEU A 360 5.47 19.89 -31.98
CA LEU A 360 6.72 20.65 -31.83
C LEU A 360 6.47 22.16 -31.80
N ASN A 361 5.60 22.69 -32.66
CA ASN A 361 5.28 24.12 -32.66
C ASN A 361 4.62 24.57 -31.35
N VAL A 362 3.71 23.77 -30.79
CA VAL A 362 3.09 24.05 -29.49
C VAL A 362 4.15 24.13 -28.40
N LEU A 363 5.05 23.14 -28.32
CA LEU A 363 6.11 23.10 -27.31
C LEU A 363 7.11 24.26 -27.46
N LEU A 364 7.51 24.59 -28.70
CA LEU A 364 8.39 25.73 -28.95
C LEU A 364 7.72 27.06 -28.56
N ASN A 365 6.42 27.22 -28.80
CA ASN A 365 5.68 28.43 -28.39
C ASN A 365 5.61 28.56 -26.86
N ILE A 366 5.40 27.45 -26.14
CA ILE A 366 5.41 27.42 -24.66
C ILE A 366 6.80 27.83 -24.14
N LEU A 367 7.87 27.27 -24.70
CA LEU A 367 9.23 27.61 -24.28
C LEU A 367 9.63 29.04 -24.64
N ALA A 368 9.15 29.54 -25.79
CA ALA A 368 9.35 30.93 -26.20
C ALA A 368 8.61 31.91 -25.29
N SER A 369 7.36 31.63 -24.90
CA SER A 369 6.60 32.48 -23.97
C SER A 369 7.20 32.50 -22.56
N GLN A 370 7.91 31.44 -22.18
CA GLN A 370 8.72 31.36 -20.95
C GLN A 370 10.12 31.97 -21.08
N LEU A 371 10.44 32.61 -22.22
CA LEU A 371 11.73 33.22 -22.52
C LEU A 371 12.91 32.23 -22.45
N ARG A 372 12.67 30.92 -22.64
CA ARG A 372 13.71 29.88 -22.63
C ARG A 372 14.42 29.73 -23.98
N LEU A 373 13.75 30.12 -25.05
CA LEU A 373 14.28 30.06 -26.42
C LEU A 373 13.63 31.12 -27.30
N SER A 374 14.21 31.33 -28.48
CA SER A 374 13.62 32.08 -29.58
C SER A 374 13.66 31.25 -30.86
N VAL A 375 12.67 31.46 -31.73
CA VAL A 375 12.62 30.81 -33.04
C VAL A 375 12.90 31.87 -34.09
N VAL A 376 14.04 31.74 -34.77
CA VAL A 376 14.55 32.74 -35.72
C VAL A 376 14.63 32.12 -37.10
N GLN A 377 14.34 32.92 -38.13
CA GLN A 377 14.48 32.51 -39.52
C GLN A 377 15.73 33.16 -40.12
N GLU A 378 16.66 32.33 -40.59
CA GLU A 378 17.86 32.75 -41.30
C GLU A 378 17.79 32.19 -42.73
N GLY A 379 17.46 33.06 -43.69
CA GLY A 379 17.20 32.65 -45.07
C GLY A 379 16.03 31.66 -45.19
N LYS A 380 16.29 30.49 -45.76
CA LYS A 380 15.30 29.40 -45.91
C LYS A 380 15.25 28.44 -44.71
N THR A 381 16.06 28.66 -43.68
CA THR A 381 16.20 27.75 -42.55
C THR A 381 15.65 28.39 -41.28
N THR A 382 14.84 27.63 -40.54
CA THR A 382 14.38 28.03 -39.21
C THR A 382 15.30 27.43 -38.15
N TYR A 383 15.82 28.28 -37.27
CA TYR A 383 16.63 27.92 -36.12
C TYR A 383 15.85 28.12 -34.83
N VAL A 384 16.09 27.25 -33.86
CA VAL A 384 15.68 27.40 -32.47
C VAL A 384 16.93 27.79 -31.70
N LEU A 385 16.98 29.03 -31.20
CA LEU A 385 18.08 29.57 -30.42
C LEU A 385 17.69 29.48 -28.96
N LEU A 386 18.53 28.89 -28.12
CA LEU A 386 18.30 28.92 -26.68
C LEU A 386 18.63 30.34 -26.18
N SER A 387 17.67 30.96 -25.50
CA SER A 387 17.89 32.23 -24.79
C SER A 387 18.79 31.87 -23.62
N GLU A 388 20.09 32.18 -23.73
CA GLU A 388 21.24 31.59 -23.03
C GLU A 388 21.00 31.41 -21.49
N ILE A 389 21.68 30.55 -20.72
CA ILE A 389 23.12 30.63 -20.36
C ILE A 389 23.66 32.09 -20.25
N ASN A 390 22.79 33.11 -20.21
CA ASN A 390 23.06 34.56 -20.36
C ASN A 390 23.72 35.16 -19.10
N ASN A 391 24.18 34.33 -18.17
CA ASN A 391 24.87 34.72 -16.93
C ASN A 391 26.22 34.00 -16.72
N ILE A 392 26.81 33.47 -17.80
CA ILE A 392 28.21 33.04 -17.77
C ILE A 392 29.00 34.02 -18.63
N THR A 393 29.64 34.99 -17.96
CA THR A 393 30.64 35.87 -18.58
C THR A 393 31.72 35.05 -19.27
N LEU A 394 32.33 35.58 -20.33
CA LEU A 394 33.46 34.98 -21.06
C LEU A 394 34.56 34.46 -20.09
N ASP A 395 34.74 35.15 -18.96
CA ASP A 395 35.68 34.77 -17.90
C ASP A 395 35.35 33.43 -17.20
N LYS A 396 34.06 33.10 -17.03
CA LYS A 396 33.63 31.81 -16.44
C LYS A 396 33.70 30.65 -17.44
N LEU A 397 33.52 30.93 -18.73
CA LEU A 397 33.80 29.98 -19.81
C LEU A 397 35.30 29.66 -19.86
N ASN A 398 36.16 30.69 -19.82
CA ASN A 398 37.61 30.52 -19.76
C ASN A 398 38.05 29.73 -18.51
N ALA A 399 37.45 29.95 -17.34
CA ALA A 399 37.74 29.15 -16.14
C ALA A 399 37.41 27.65 -16.31
N CYS A 400 36.36 27.32 -17.06
CA CYS A 400 35.97 25.94 -17.36
C CYS A 400 36.89 25.29 -18.40
N TYR A 401 37.43 26.07 -19.35
CA TYR A 401 38.45 25.63 -20.30
C TYR A 401 39.82 25.43 -19.63
N SER A 402 40.22 26.30 -18.69
CA SER A 402 41.49 26.19 -17.96
C SER A 402 41.55 24.99 -17.02
N GLN A 403 40.45 24.63 -16.33
CA GLN A 403 40.43 23.44 -15.47
C GLN A 403 40.48 22.11 -16.25
N LYS A 404 40.05 22.09 -17.52
CA LYS A 404 40.16 20.91 -18.39
C LYS A 404 41.52 20.79 -19.08
N LEU A 405 42.22 21.88 -19.36
CA LEU A 405 43.61 21.83 -19.83
C LEU A 405 44.56 21.24 -18.77
N ILE A 406 44.31 21.52 -17.49
CA ILE A 406 45.08 20.94 -16.37
C ILE A 406 44.79 19.43 -16.23
N ARG A 407 43.51 19.00 -16.30
CA ARG A 407 43.17 17.57 -16.24
C ARG A 407 43.57 16.76 -17.48
N TRP A 408 43.70 17.38 -18.65
CA TRP A 408 44.18 16.71 -19.86
C TRP A 408 45.71 16.57 -19.87
N HIS A 409 46.44 17.55 -19.31
CA HIS A 409 47.89 17.44 -19.08
C HIS A 409 48.25 16.41 -18.00
N GLU A 410 47.48 16.29 -16.93
CA GLU A 410 47.71 15.30 -15.86
C GLU A 410 47.36 13.85 -16.24
N GLN A 411 46.59 13.63 -17.32
CA GLN A 411 46.30 12.28 -17.85
C GLN A 411 47.15 11.90 -19.07
N SER A 412 47.88 12.84 -19.68
CA SER A 412 48.62 12.59 -20.93
C SER A 412 50.15 12.57 -20.77
N PHE A 413 50.69 12.91 -19.60
CA PHE A 413 52.10 12.69 -19.25
C PHE A 413 52.25 12.16 -17.83
N GLY A 414 52.01 10.86 -17.67
CA GLY A 414 52.62 10.06 -16.62
C GLY A 414 53.77 9.27 -17.22
N LEU A 415 54.99 9.82 -17.08
CA LEU A 415 56.24 9.07 -17.06
C LEU A 415 56.71 9.03 -15.61
#